data_AF-A0A6X4QNI9-F1
#
_entry.id   AF-A0A6X4QNI9-F1
#
_cell.length_a   1.000
_cell.length_b   1.000
_cell.length_c   1.000
_cell.angle_alpha   90.00
_cell.angle_beta   90.00
_cell.angle_gamma   90.00
#
_symmetry.space_group_name_H-M   'P 1'
#
loop_
_entity.id
_entity.type
_entity.pdbx_description
1 polymer ?
#
loop_
_entity_poly.entity_id
_entity_poly.type
_entity_poly.pdbx_seq_one_letter_code
_entity_poly.pdbx_strand_id
1 'polypeptide(L)'
;MEIYERIVQLRIKKSISQKELAKKINIDDSTMNKIEKGNRPIRDKELAKIADVLEVSTDYLLGRAKNNIADTIAAHIDSNASEEDIKEILAYIEEKRKEHVNEEEINITKAASKDDEEVNKFVDENEDFKAVAARIMTDAEAVKAVKSFIEFYEQQKNN
;
A
#
# COMPACT_ATOMS: atom_id res chain seq x y z
N MET A 1 -3.07 5.92 -11.55
CA MET A 1 -2.15 6.00 -10.41
C MET A 1 -0.74 5.83 -10.91
N GLU A 2 -0.01 6.93 -10.88
CA GLU A 2 1.39 7.01 -11.26
C GLU A 2 2.28 6.31 -10.23
N ILE A 3 3.53 6.03 -10.60
CA ILE A 3 4.49 5.33 -9.74
C ILE A 3 4.77 6.07 -8.42
N TYR A 4 4.92 7.40 -8.47
CA TYR A 4 5.23 8.20 -7.29
C TYR A 4 4.09 8.18 -6.27
N GLU A 5 2.83 8.22 -6.73
CA GLU A 5 1.64 8.12 -5.88
C GLU A 5 1.60 6.78 -5.15
N ARG A 6 1.92 5.68 -5.86
CA ARG A 6 1.97 4.33 -5.29
C ARG A 6 3.06 4.20 -4.21
N ILE A 7 4.21 4.81 -4.43
CA ILE A 7 5.31 4.83 -3.45
C ILE A 7 4.88 5.58 -2.19
N VAL A 8 4.26 6.75 -2.34
CA VAL A 8 3.73 7.53 -1.20
C VAL A 8 2.72 6.70 -0.42
N GLN A 9 1.74 6.09 -1.08
CA GLN A 9 0.74 5.26 -0.41
C GLN A 9 1.34 4.09 0.36
N LEU A 10 2.25 3.33 -0.26
CA LEU A 10 2.94 2.20 0.38
C LEU A 10 3.81 2.64 1.56
N ARG A 11 4.51 3.77 1.40
CA ARG A 11 5.37 4.33 2.43
C ARG A 11 4.56 4.71 3.67
N ILE A 12 3.42 5.39 3.50
CA ILE A 12 2.59 5.79 4.64
C ILE A 12 1.86 4.58 5.25
N LYS A 13 1.46 3.59 4.44
CA LYS A 13 0.94 2.31 4.94
C LYS A 13 1.93 1.57 5.87
N LYS A 14 3.23 1.73 5.64
CA LYS A 14 4.29 1.22 6.51
C LYS A 14 4.68 2.18 7.64
N SER A 15 4.03 3.34 7.76
CA SER A 15 4.36 4.40 8.73
C SER A 15 5.82 4.85 8.65
N ILE A 16 6.39 4.86 7.43
CA ILE A 16 7.77 5.28 7.19
C ILE A 16 7.76 6.73 6.71
N SER A 17 8.67 7.56 7.21
CA SER A 17 8.84 8.92 6.70
C SER A 17 9.60 8.98 5.39
N GLN A 18 9.38 10.05 4.61
CA GLN A 18 10.11 10.26 3.36
C GLN A 18 11.63 10.30 3.60
N LYS A 19 12.06 10.94 4.70
CA LYS A 19 13.45 10.99 5.16
C LYS A 19 14.00 9.60 5.52
N GLU A 20 13.22 8.78 6.20
CA GLU A 20 13.61 7.40 6.50
C GLU A 20 13.71 6.54 5.24
N LEU A 21 12.78 6.68 4.29
CA LEU A 21 12.86 5.97 3.02
C LEU A 21 14.12 6.41 2.25
N ALA A 22 14.39 7.72 2.18
CA ALA A 22 15.59 8.27 1.55
C ALA A 22 16.88 7.70 2.16
N LYS A 23 16.96 7.68 3.50
CA LYS A 23 18.07 7.09 4.25
C LYS A 23 18.23 5.59 3.98
N LYS A 24 17.13 4.83 3.96
CA LYS A 24 17.15 3.37 3.71
C LYS A 24 17.66 3.03 2.31
N ILE A 25 17.34 3.85 1.30
CA ILE A 25 17.80 3.60 -0.08
C ILE A 25 19.10 4.35 -0.44
N ASN A 26 19.65 5.12 0.51
CA ASN A 26 20.86 5.92 0.40
C ASN A 26 20.78 7.01 -0.68
N ILE A 27 19.77 7.89 -0.59
CA ILE A 27 19.66 9.13 -1.37
C ILE A 27 19.35 10.32 -0.45
N ASP A 28 19.53 11.54 -0.96
CA ASP A 28 19.19 12.76 -0.23
C ASP A 28 17.67 12.93 -0.07
N ASP A 29 17.24 13.49 1.07
CA ASP A 29 15.84 13.82 1.37
C ASP A 29 15.21 14.67 0.25
N SER A 30 15.97 15.64 -0.28
CA SER A 30 15.51 16.49 -1.39
C SER A 30 15.27 15.72 -2.69
N THR A 31 16.03 14.64 -2.93
CA THR A 31 15.85 13.77 -4.09
C THR A 31 14.59 12.94 -3.91
N MET A 32 14.37 12.37 -2.72
CA MET A 32 13.15 11.62 -2.42
C MET A 32 11.91 12.52 -2.54
N ASN A 33 11.96 13.76 -2.05
CA ASN A 33 10.86 14.71 -2.20
C ASN A 33 10.49 14.98 -3.66
N LYS A 34 11.50 15.17 -4.53
CA LYS A 34 11.26 15.35 -5.97
C LYS A 34 10.70 14.09 -6.63
N ILE A 35 11.12 12.90 -6.18
CA ILE A 35 10.58 11.62 -6.64
C ILE A 35 9.09 11.50 -6.26
N GLU A 36 8.75 11.68 -4.99
CA GLU A 36 7.38 11.52 -4.49
C GLU A 36 6.40 12.59 -5.01
N LYS A 37 6.92 13.75 -5.45
CA LYS A 37 6.14 14.79 -6.15
C LYS A 37 6.05 14.58 -7.67
N GLY A 38 6.67 13.54 -8.23
CA GLY A 38 6.72 13.30 -9.68
C GLY A 38 7.61 14.27 -10.47
N ASN A 39 8.30 15.19 -9.79
CA ASN A 39 9.18 16.19 -10.41
C ASN A 39 10.53 15.62 -10.86
N ARG A 40 10.87 14.40 -10.45
CA ARG A 40 12.07 13.69 -10.87
C ARG A 40 11.75 12.21 -11.14
N PRO A 41 12.17 11.67 -12.29
CA PRO A 41 12.00 10.25 -12.56
C PRO A 41 12.83 9.38 -11.60
N ILE A 42 12.36 8.16 -11.37
CA ILE A 42 13.03 7.17 -10.52
C ILE A 42 14.00 6.38 -11.39
N ARG A 43 15.25 6.25 -10.93
CA ARG A 43 16.25 5.42 -11.60
C ARG A 43 16.02 3.94 -11.27
N ASP A 44 16.44 3.06 -12.16
CA ASP A 44 16.40 1.61 -12.01
C ASP A 44 16.87 1.10 -10.62
N LYS A 45 18.02 1.57 -10.14
CA LYS A 45 18.57 1.20 -8.81
C LYS A 45 17.77 1.77 -7.65
N GLU A 46 17.18 2.95 -7.81
CA GLU A 46 16.31 3.55 -6.80
C GLU A 46 15.00 2.76 -6.71
N LEU A 47 14.44 2.39 -7.86
CA LEU A 47 13.22 1.60 -7.96
C LEU A 47 13.35 0.26 -7.24
N ALA A 48 14.43 -0.48 -7.50
CA ALA A 48 14.70 -1.76 -6.85
C ALA A 48 14.78 -1.61 -5.32
N LYS A 49 15.56 -0.66 -4.82
CA LYS A 49 15.70 -0.42 -3.38
C LYS A 49 14.40 0.05 -2.73
N ILE A 50 13.62 0.87 -3.41
CA ILE A 50 12.30 1.31 -2.91
C ILE A 50 11.39 0.09 -2.80
N ALA A 51 11.39 -0.79 -3.80
CA ALA A 51 10.62 -2.03 -3.79
C ALA A 51 11.02 -2.93 -2.61
N ASP A 52 12.33 -3.10 -2.37
CA ASP A 52 12.86 -3.90 -1.24
C ASP A 52 12.41 -3.32 0.11
N VAL A 53 12.54 -2.00 0.31
CA VAL A 53 12.16 -1.33 1.57
C VAL A 53 10.64 -1.37 1.79
N LEU A 54 9.87 -1.29 0.71
CA LEU A 54 8.42 -1.33 0.76
C LEU A 54 7.84 -2.75 0.68
N GLU A 55 8.71 -3.77 0.59
CA GLU A 55 8.35 -5.19 0.52
C GLU A 55 7.33 -5.50 -0.58
N VAL A 56 7.55 -4.93 -1.77
CA VAL A 56 6.74 -5.16 -2.97
C VAL A 56 7.66 -5.43 -4.16
N SER A 57 7.10 -5.91 -5.29
CA SER A 57 7.88 -6.02 -6.52
C SER A 57 8.02 -4.66 -7.23
N THR A 58 9.05 -4.52 -8.05
CA THR A 58 9.20 -3.36 -8.94
C THR A 58 8.06 -3.27 -9.95
N ASP A 59 7.52 -4.41 -10.39
CA ASP A 59 6.35 -4.46 -11.27
C ASP A 59 5.09 -3.94 -10.60
N TYR A 60 4.92 -4.17 -9.30
CA TYR A 60 3.86 -3.52 -8.53
C TYR A 60 4.04 -2.01 -8.53
N LEU A 61 5.25 -1.51 -8.23
CA LEU A 61 5.56 -0.08 -8.27
C LEU A 61 5.30 0.54 -9.64
N LEU A 62 5.63 -0.17 -10.73
CA LEU A 62 5.39 0.25 -12.11
C LEU A 62 3.93 0.12 -12.56
N GLY A 63 3.03 -0.40 -11.71
CA GLY A 63 1.63 -0.63 -12.06
C GLY A 63 1.43 -1.76 -13.07
N ARG A 64 2.43 -2.64 -13.23
CA ARG A 64 2.39 -3.84 -14.09
C ARG A 64 1.83 -5.05 -13.36
N ALA A 65 1.91 -5.07 -12.03
CA ALA A 65 1.17 -6.04 -11.24
C ALA A 65 -0.33 -5.69 -11.29
N LYS A 66 -1.06 -6.31 -12.23
CA LYS A 66 -2.41 -6.76 -11.86
C LYS A 66 -2.15 -7.82 -10.80
N ASN A 67 -2.48 -7.54 -9.55
CA ASN A 67 -2.28 -8.49 -8.45
C ASN A 67 -2.98 -9.81 -8.79
N ASN A 68 -2.27 -10.73 -9.45
CA ASN A 68 -2.70 -12.09 -9.55
C ASN A 68 -1.92 -12.83 -8.49
N ILE A 69 -2.63 -13.21 -7.43
CA ILE A 69 -2.14 -14.17 -6.44
C ILE A 69 -1.58 -15.42 -7.14
N ALA A 70 -2.06 -15.76 -8.34
CA ALA A 70 -1.51 -16.84 -9.15
C ALA A 70 -0.05 -16.64 -9.57
N ASP A 71 0.46 -15.42 -9.74
CA ASP A 71 1.88 -15.21 -10.10
C ASP A 71 2.80 -15.50 -8.91
N THR A 72 2.36 -15.12 -7.70
CA THR A 72 3.07 -15.43 -6.44
C THR A 72 3.00 -16.92 -6.10
N ILE A 73 1.84 -17.54 -6.35
CA ILE A 73 1.65 -19.00 -6.19
C ILE A 73 2.49 -19.75 -7.23
N ALA A 74 2.48 -19.34 -8.51
CA ALA A 74 3.25 -19.98 -9.58
C ALA A 74 4.77 -20.00 -9.32
N ALA A 75 5.30 -18.97 -8.66
CA ALA A 75 6.70 -18.93 -8.25
C ALA A 75 7.06 -19.94 -7.12
N HIS A 76 6.08 -20.47 -6.40
CA HIS A 76 6.25 -21.37 -5.24
C HIS A 76 5.58 -22.74 -5.40
N ILE A 77 4.87 -22.99 -6.50
CA ILE A 77 4.39 -24.34 -6.83
C ILE A 77 5.63 -25.19 -7.12
N ASP A 78 5.85 -26.21 -6.29
CA ASP A 78 6.85 -27.24 -6.58
C ASP A 78 6.56 -27.82 -7.97
N SER A 79 7.61 -27.95 -8.79
CA SER A 79 7.50 -28.50 -10.14
C SER A 79 7.04 -29.96 -10.16
N ASN A 80 6.96 -30.62 -8.99
CA ASN A 80 6.40 -31.95 -8.78
C ASN A 80 4.92 -31.99 -8.39
N ALA A 81 4.22 -30.85 -8.29
CA ALA A 81 2.79 -30.83 -7.98
C ALA A 81 2.00 -31.53 -9.10
N SER A 82 1.16 -32.50 -8.73
CA SER A 82 0.32 -33.22 -9.68
C SER A 82 -0.93 -32.40 -10.06
N GLU A 83 -1.58 -32.77 -11.15
CA GLU A 83 -2.86 -32.14 -11.55
C GLU A 83 -3.94 -32.25 -10.46
N GLU A 84 -3.86 -33.29 -9.62
CA GLU A 84 -4.82 -33.52 -8.54
C GLU A 84 -4.58 -32.57 -7.36
N ASP A 85 -3.32 -32.33 -6.99
CA ASP A 85 -2.95 -31.35 -5.95
C ASP A 85 -3.42 -29.94 -6.33
N ILE A 86 -3.30 -29.57 -7.61
CA ILE A 86 -3.77 -28.28 -8.12
C ILE A 86 -5.29 -28.16 -8.00
N LYS A 87 -6.04 -29.22 -8.31
CA LYS A 87 -7.50 -29.22 -8.15
C LYS A 87 -7.93 -29.05 -6.69
N GLU A 88 -7.25 -29.72 -5.76
CA GLU A 88 -7.54 -29.59 -4.33
C GLU A 88 -7.31 -28.17 -3.83
N ILE A 89 -6.20 -27.55 -4.23
CA ILE A 89 -5.89 -26.15 -3.90
C ILE A 89 -6.96 -25.22 -4.47
N LEU A 90 -7.37 -25.40 -5.73
CA LEU A 90 -8.40 -24.58 -6.36
C LEU A 90 -9.76 -24.73 -5.65
N ALA A 91 -10.14 -25.95 -5.29
CA ALA A 91 -11.37 -26.22 -4.54
C ALA A 91 -11.35 -25.55 -3.16
N TYR A 92 -10.24 -25.64 -2.45
CA TYR A 92 -10.06 -24.97 -1.15
C TYR A 92 -10.13 -23.44 -1.26
N ILE A 93 -9.51 -22.85 -2.29
CA ILE A 93 -9.59 -21.40 -2.53
C ILE A 93 -11.04 -20.99 -2.83
N GLU A 94 -11.78 -21.79 -3.62
CA GLU A 94 -13.17 -21.49 -3.93
C GLU A 94 -14.08 -21.58 -2.70
N GLU A 95 -13.84 -22.57 -1.83
CA GLU A 95 -14.51 -22.70 -0.53
C GLU A 95 -14.23 -21.48 0.36
N LYS A 96 -12.96 -21.09 0.52
CA LYS A 96 -12.58 -19.90 1.30
C LYS A 96 -13.12 -18.62 0.71
N ARG A 97 -13.18 -18.48 -0.62
CA ARG A 97 -13.83 -17.33 -1.24
C ARG A 97 -15.29 -17.24 -0.84
N LYS A 98 -16.03 -18.36 -0.84
CA LYS A 98 -17.43 -18.42 -0.41
C LYS A 98 -17.61 -18.01 1.06
N GLU A 99 -16.62 -18.24 1.91
CA GLU A 99 -16.59 -17.74 3.30
C GLU A 99 -16.40 -16.21 3.38
N HIS A 100 -15.67 -15.60 2.43
CA HIS A 100 -15.31 -14.18 2.43
C HIS A 100 -16.09 -13.29 1.43
N VAL A 101 -17.07 -13.82 0.67
CA VAL A 101 -17.88 -13.02 -0.29
C VAL A 101 -18.65 -11.87 0.38
N ASN A 102 -18.80 -11.89 1.71
CA ASN A 102 -19.50 -10.87 2.47
C ASN A 102 -18.58 -9.79 3.10
N GLU A 103 -17.28 -9.76 2.79
CA GLU A 103 -16.35 -8.77 3.35
C GLU A 103 -16.23 -7.56 2.41
N GLU A 104 -16.95 -6.47 2.69
CA GLU A 104 -16.85 -5.22 1.93
C GLU A 104 -15.48 -4.55 2.11
N GLU A 105 -14.88 -4.03 1.03
CA GLU A 105 -13.70 -3.17 1.12
C GLU A 105 -14.02 -1.91 1.92
N ILE A 106 -13.31 -1.70 3.03
CA ILE A 106 -13.52 -0.53 3.87
C ILE A 106 -12.71 0.64 3.31
N ASN A 107 -13.43 1.68 2.91
CA ASN A 107 -12.83 2.99 2.65
C ASN A 107 -12.46 3.62 4.01
N ILE A 108 -11.18 3.51 4.39
CA ILE A 108 -10.71 3.86 5.73
C ILE A 108 -10.93 5.34 6.05
N THR A 109 -10.89 6.21 5.05
CA THR A 109 -11.10 7.65 5.26
C THR A 109 -12.57 7.93 5.56
N LYS A 110 -13.49 7.35 4.79
CA LYS A 110 -14.93 7.45 5.09
C LYS A 110 -15.33 6.80 6.41
N ALA A 111 -14.67 5.71 6.80
CA ALA A 111 -14.92 5.07 8.09
C ALA A 111 -14.45 5.96 9.24
N ALA A 112 -13.19 6.41 9.20
CA ALA A 112 -12.60 7.21 10.26
C ALA A 112 -13.24 8.61 10.41
N SER A 113 -13.61 9.28 9.31
CA SER A 113 -14.26 10.60 9.34
C SER A 113 -15.63 10.60 10.02
N LYS A 114 -16.31 9.45 10.12
CA LYS A 114 -17.61 9.38 10.81
C LYS A 114 -17.50 9.52 12.33
N ASP A 115 -16.40 9.03 12.89
CA ASP A 115 -16.25 8.84 14.33
C ASP A 115 -15.22 9.80 14.96
N ASP A 116 -14.50 10.58 14.15
CA ASP A 116 -13.43 11.46 14.63
C ASP A 116 -13.41 12.82 13.91
N GLU A 117 -13.62 13.89 14.67
CA GLU A 117 -13.75 15.27 14.17
C GLU A 117 -12.44 15.83 13.59
N GLU A 118 -11.30 15.43 14.17
CA GLU A 118 -9.97 15.81 13.70
C GLU A 118 -9.68 15.17 12.34
N VAL A 119 -10.01 13.88 12.20
CA VAL A 119 -9.92 13.18 10.92
C VAL A 119 -10.86 13.80 9.89
N ASN A 120 -12.12 14.08 10.26
CA ASN A 120 -13.08 14.68 9.35
C ASN A 120 -12.57 16.00 8.78
N LYS A 121 -12.08 16.90 9.64
CA LYS A 121 -11.51 18.19 9.24
C LYS A 121 -10.30 18.02 8.31
N PHE A 122 -9.43 17.05 8.59
CA PHE A 122 -8.28 16.78 7.73
C PHE A 122 -8.68 16.32 6.32
N VAL A 123 -9.69 15.44 6.22
CA VAL A 123 -10.20 14.97 4.92
C VAL A 123 -10.84 16.12 4.14
N ASP A 124 -11.61 16.98 4.81
CA ASP A 124 -12.23 18.16 4.18
C ASP A 124 -11.18 19.16 3.65
N GLU A 125 -10.09 19.36 4.39
CA GLU A 125 -9.00 20.25 3.98
C GLU A 125 -8.07 19.62 2.93
N ASN A 126 -8.14 18.30 2.72
CA ASN A 126 -7.27 17.55 1.83
C ASN A 126 -8.09 16.53 1.00
N GLU A 127 -8.93 17.01 0.08
CA GLU A 127 -9.87 16.19 -0.71
C GLU A 127 -9.22 15.01 -1.48
N ASP A 128 -7.93 15.13 -1.80
CA ASP A 128 -7.14 14.08 -2.47
C ASP A 128 -6.79 12.89 -1.54
N PHE A 129 -7.04 13.01 -0.24
CA PHE A 129 -6.78 11.97 0.75
C PHE A 129 -7.86 10.88 0.69
N LYS A 130 -7.62 9.88 -0.18
CA LYS A 130 -8.43 8.66 -0.27
C LYS A 130 -7.54 7.44 -0.12
N ALA A 131 -7.66 6.75 1.02
CA ALA A 131 -6.98 5.50 1.28
C ALA A 131 -8.01 4.36 1.31
N VAL A 132 -7.66 3.23 0.69
CA VAL A 132 -8.46 2.00 0.65
C VAL A 132 -7.62 0.90 1.28
N ALA A 133 -8.19 0.17 2.24
CA ALA A 133 -7.52 -0.98 2.84
C ALA A 133 -8.22 -2.27 2.43
N ALA A 134 -7.45 -3.21 1.89
CA ALA A 134 -7.94 -4.52 1.44
C ALA A 134 -8.12 -5.54 2.59
N ARG A 135 -8.51 -5.10 3.79
CA ARG A 135 -8.71 -5.97 4.96
C ARG A 135 -9.86 -5.45 5.81
N ILE A 136 -10.68 -6.34 6.38
CA ILE A 136 -11.60 -5.95 7.46
C ILE A 136 -10.78 -5.36 8.60
N MET A 137 -11.07 -4.11 8.93
CA MET A 137 -10.58 -3.40 10.10
C MET A 137 -11.76 -2.70 10.77
N THR A 138 -11.69 -2.56 12.09
CA THR A 138 -12.71 -1.86 12.88
C THR A 138 -12.62 -0.35 12.68
N ASP A 139 -13.69 0.40 13.01
CA ASP A 139 -13.68 1.87 12.96
C ASP A 139 -12.55 2.45 13.82
N ALA A 140 -12.27 1.86 14.99
CA ALA A 140 -11.15 2.26 15.85
C ALA A 140 -9.77 2.05 15.20
N GLU A 141 -9.58 0.95 14.47
CA GLU A 141 -8.35 0.69 13.72
C GLU A 141 -8.22 1.64 12.52
N ALA A 142 -9.33 1.95 11.84
CA ALA A 142 -9.36 2.94 10.76
C ALA A 142 -9.00 4.33 11.28
N VAL A 143 -9.57 4.78 12.40
CA VAL A 143 -9.23 6.06 13.05
C VAL A 143 -7.75 6.10 13.43
N LYS A 144 -7.23 5.04 14.08
CA LYS A 144 -5.81 4.98 14.44
C LYS A 144 -4.90 5.05 13.22
N ALA A 145 -5.23 4.32 12.16
CA ALA A 145 -4.49 4.36 10.91
C ALA A 145 -4.51 5.78 10.33
N VAL A 146 -5.69 6.40 10.19
CA VAL A 146 -5.79 7.76 9.63
C VAL A 146 -5.05 8.79 10.50
N LYS A 147 -5.11 8.73 11.83
CA LYS A 147 -4.34 9.62 12.71
C LYS A 147 -2.84 9.50 12.54
N SER A 148 -2.32 8.28 12.46
CA SER A 148 -0.89 8.07 12.16
C SER A 148 -0.50 8.66 10.78
N PHE A 149 -1.42 8.66 9.82
CA PHE A 149 -1.21 9.31 8.52
C PHE A 149 -1.26 10.84 8.61
N ILE A 150 -2.16 11.42 9.43
CA ILE A 150 -2.27 12.86 9.66
C ILE A 150 -1.00 13.40 10.32
N GLU A 151 -0.58 12.80 11.44
CA GLU A 151 0.65 13.18 12.14
C GLU A 151 1.85 13.16 11.19
N PHE A 152 1.91 12.13 10.35
CA PHE A 152 2.93 12.00 9.32
C PHE A 152 2.87 13.15 8.30
N TYR A 153 1.69 13.50 7.81
CA TYR A 153 1.48 14.55 6.81
C TYR A 153 1.84 15.94 7.34
N GLU A 154 1.48 16.25 8.59
CA GLU A 154 1.81 17.51 9.24
C GLU A 154 3.33 17.67 9.46
N GLN A 155 4.02 16.58 9.84
CA GLN A 155 5.49 16.58 9.96
C GLN A 155 6.19 16.88 8.62
N GLN A 156 5.58 16.51 7.49
CA GLN A 156 6.11 16.84 6.16
C GLN A 156 5.85 18.29 5.73
N LYS A 157 4.78 18.92 6.23
CA LYS A 157 4.45 20.32 5.91
C LYS A 157 5.35 21.32 6.65
N ASN A 158 5.89 20.90 7.80
CA ASN A 158 6.76 21.71 8.66
C ASN A 158 8.27 21.54 8.40
N ASN A 159 8.67 20.75 7.39
CA ASN A 159 10.06 20.56 6.94
C ASN A 159 10.25 21.00 5.48
#